data_AF-C5DKB7-F1
#
_entry.id   AF-C5DKB7-F1
#
_cell.length_a   1.000
_cell.length_b   1.000
_cell.length_c   1.000
_cell.angle_alpha   90.00
_cell.angle_beta   90.00
_cell.angle_gamma   90.00
#
_symmetry.space_group_name_H-M   'P 1'
#
loop_
_entity.id
_entity.type
_entity.pdbx_description
1 polymer ?
#
loop_
_entity_poly.entity_id
_entity_poly.type
_entity_poly.pdbx_seq_one_letter_code
_entity_poly.pdbx_strand_id
1 'polypeptide(L)'
;MDDKGNSRKALRSCVRCRKNKIKCDLQEKRPGSCTPCSRRGIECYVDYVVPHQRSQELINLFQNVEDVKRSMGKLTSSYEKIAREHVPFFCMDRQGFSPSVGSKVLKLAEGEFIIIALSGEGLRVNNYLINSEDIEVALKDFQDVVGTLLQLYERPDCGRSCVNETVIDESVGKYTVENLFHSEQLPFLLCVVNFYFEIPGLKYNELFDTILEDYCFMAIEDEKSGKNFDRRTLSKLIIGHSSSDFNFLFNGEMFIKKFTLYLFYHIVIYGVRYYMDCFMEKYIRTLENVRKKVNIEKNWEVKWVNFYIKVFGLMDNMKEVLEIGEENDPFLKVLEYDSLIVNSDISIDTRFPDVLKQCHQDVKPLLRRGHMRIPFVKEFMAQFITMNYFVANLKFKKCLNEMESMKYTGFNTKVISELGSEAKCLCCDVNKGENENKLYAERGSAEDVVVEDPEECSANGNMRAGVRKVRYEEYDVYDIVATCLTKDGYKDILRRSCCGLVRDMCEKVIIEGMIMKL
;
A
#
# COMPACT_ATOMS: atom_id res chain seq x y z
N MET A 1 3.69 69.71 0.96
CA MET A 1 3.43 68.28 0.72
C MET A 1 2.76 68.19 -0.62
N ASP A 2 3.58 68.09 -1.67
CA ASP A 2 3.12 68.09 -3.06
C ASP A 2 2.79 66.66 -3.50
N ASP A 3 1.50 66.42 -3.70
CA ASP A 3 0.93 65.18 -4.23
C ASP A 3 1.26 65.05 -5.72
N LYS A 4 2.42 64.44 -6.00
CA LYS A 4 2.84 64.11 -7.36
C LYS A 4 2.05 62.89 -7.86
N GLY A 5 1.06 63.18 -8.71
CA GLY A 5 0.94 62.44 -9.97
C GLY A 5 -0.05 61.29 -10.01
N ASN A 6 -1.35 61.60 -9.88
CA ASN A 6 -2.38 60.80 -10.54
C ASN A 6 -3.17 61.73 -11.48
N SER A 7 -2.57 62.07 -12.63
CA SER A 7 -3.17 62.97 -13.62
C SER A 7 -4.34 62.28 -14.34
N ARG A 8 -5.48 62.14 -13.65
CA ARG A 8 -6.75 61.74 -14.24
C ARG A 8 -7.15 62.83 -15.24
N LYS A 9 -6.84 62.61 -16.52
CA LYS A 9 -7.23 63.56 -17.58
C LYS A 9 -8.73 63.40 -17.82
N ALA A 10 -9.48 64.43 -17.41
CA ALA A 10 -10.90 64.53 -17.70
C ALA A 10 -11.11 64.50 -19.22
N LEU A 11 -12.03 63.67 -19.68
CA LEU A 11 -12.30 63.57 -21.10
C LEU A 11 -12.94 64.85 -21.67
N ARG A 12 -12.69 65.10 -22.97
CA ARG A 12 -13.17 66.31 -23.66
C ARG A 12 -14.68 66.32 -23.92
N SER A 13 -15.31 65.14 -23.93
CA SER A 13 -16.75 64.97 -24.16
C SER A 13 -17.42 64.30 -22.96
N CYS A 14 -18.65 64.71 -22.65
CA CYS A 14 -19.46 64.05 -21.62
C CYS A 14 -19.82 62.61 -22.02
N VAL A 15 -20.13 61.78 -21.02
CA VAL A 15 -20.44 60.36 -21.21
C VAL A 15 -21.59 60.16 -22.20
N ARG A 16 -22.66 60.94 -22.04
CA ARG A 16 -23.85 60.85 -22.89
C ARG A 16 -23.54 61.16 -24.36
N CYS A 17 -22.87 62.28 -24.62
CA CYS A 17 -22.59 62.69 -25.99
C CYS A 17 -21.70 61.68 -26.70
N ARG A 18 -20.74 61.08 -25.98
CA ARG A 18 -19.91 59.99 -26.53
C ARG A 18 -20.70 58.73 -26.82
N LYS A 19 -21.54 58.27 -25.88
CA LYS A 19 -22.39 57.08 -26.05
C LYS A 19 -23.33 57.21 -27.26
N ASN A 20 -23.84 58.41 -27.49
CA ASN A 20 -24.74 58.70 -28.61
C ASN A 20 -24.04 59.23 -29.86
N LYS A 21 -22.70 59.29 -29.88
CA LYS A 21 -21.88 59.80 -30.98
C LYS A 21 -22.32 61.18 -31.51
N ILE A 22 -22.72 62.09 -30.62
CA ILE A 22 -23.11 63.47 -30.96
C ILE A 22 -22.04 64.48 -30.55
N LYS A 23 -21.94 65.60 -31.28
CA LYS A 23 -20.97 66.67 -31.01
C LYS A 23 -21.18 67.23 -29.60
N CYS A 24 -20.12 67.23 -28.80
CA CYS A 24 -20.13 67.68 -27.42
C CYS A 24 -19.30 68.95 -27.29
N ASP A 25 -19.90 70.02 -26.80
CA ASP A 25 -19.28 71.32 -26.51
C ASP A 25 -18.98 71.48 -25.01
N LEU A 26 -18.86 70.37 -24.27
CA LEU A 26 -18.69 70.43 -22.81
C LEU A 26 -17.42 71.17 -22.39
N GLN A 27 -16.31 71.02 -23.11
CA GLN A 27 -15.06 71.72 -22.77
C GLN A 27 -15.21 73.24 -22.79
N GLU A 28 -15.99 73.76 -23.74
CA GLU A 28 -16.21 75.20 -23.92
C GLU A 28 -17.21 75.74 -22.89
N LYS A 29 -18.15 74.90 -22.42
CA LYS A 29 -19.23 75.29 -21.50
C LYS A 29 -18.94 75.08 -20.02
N ARG A 30 -17.75 74.61 -19.64
CA ARG A 30 -17.43 74.40 -18.22
C ARG A 30 -17.56 75.72 -17.43
N PRO A 31 -18.15 75.69 -16.22
CA PRO A 31 -18.55 74.51 -15.43
C PRO A 31 -19.96 73.96 -15.74
N GLY A 32 -20.71 74.56 -16.67
CA GLY A 32 -22.07 74.15 -17.02
C GLY A 32 -22.16 72.87 -17.86
N SER A 33 -23.39 72.37 -18.03
CA SER A 33 -23.69 71.22 -18.89
C SER A 33 -23.54 71.57 -20.38
N CYS A 34 -23.09 70.61 -21.19
CA CYS A 34 -22.99 70.79 -22.63
C CYS A 34 -24.38 71.06 -23.26
N THR A 35 -24.41 71.77 -24.39
CA THR A 35 -25.67 72.17 -25.05
C THR A 35 -26.64 71.01 -25.27
N PRO A 36 -26.20 69.82 -25.74
CA PRO A 36 -27.10 68.69 -25.94
C PRO A 36 -27.71 68.14 -24.64
N CYS A 37 -26.98 68.20 -23.53
CA CYS A 37 -27.47 67.71 -22.24
C CYS A 37 -28.40 68.74 -21.58
N SER A 38 -28.01 70.02 -21.62
CA SER A 38 -28.80 71.14 -21.11
C SER A 38 -30.18 71.22 -21.79
N ARG A 39 -30.23 71.17 -23.13
CA ARG A 39 -31.50 71.22 -23.90
C ARG A 39 -32.47 70.10 -23.56
N ARG A 40 -31.97 68.98 -23.03
CA ARG A 40 -32.78 67.82 -22.67
C ARG A 40 -33.01 67.69 -21.17
N GLY A 41 -32.53 68.64 -20.36
CA GLY A 41 -32.68 68.64 -18.90
C GLY A 41 -32.03 67.43 -18.21
N ILE A 42 -30.95 66.87 -18.78
CA ILE A 42 -30.28 65.69 -18.21
C ILE A 42 -28.90 66.08 -17.65
N GLU A 43 -28.53 65.45 -16.54
CA GLU A 43 -27.23 65.59 -15.91
C GLU A 43 -26.07 65.30 -16.89
N CYS A 44 -25.05 66.16 -16.84
CA CYS A 44 -23.90 66.11 -17.73
C CYS A 44 -22.62 65.92 -16.92
N TYR A 45 -22.13 64.68 -16.85
CA TYR A 45 -20.89 64.35 -16.15
C TYR A 45 -19.79 63.87 -17.11
N VAL A 46 -18.54 64.03 -16.66
CA VAL A 46 -17.32 63.67 -17.39
C VAL A 46 -16.69 62.47 -16.74
N ASP A 47 -16.43 61.46 -17.57
CA ASP A 47 -15.62 60.32 -17.15
C ASP A 47 -14.12 60.65 -17.26
N TYR A 48 -13.31 60.03 -16.41
CA TYR A 48 -11.87 60.23 -16.37
C TYR A 48 -11.18 59.01 -16.98
N VAL A 49 -10.22 59.23 -17.88
CA VAL A 49 -9.40 58.10 -18.36
C VAL A 49 -8.34 57.81 -17.31
N VAL A 50 -8.40 56.61 -16.73
CA VAL A 50 -7.24 56.00 -16.08
C VAL A 50 -6.31 55.54 -17.20
N PRO A 51 -5.05 56.00 -17.25
CA PRO A 51 -4.09 55.48 -18.22
C PRO A 51 -4.01 53.96 -18.08
N HIS A 52 -4.22 53.23 -19.17
CA HIS A 52 -4.11 51.77 -19.17
C HIS A 52 -2.68 51.40 -18.77
N GLN A 53 -2.49 50.67 -17.66
CA GLN A 53 -1.17 50.21 -17.18
C GLN A 53 -0.64 49.04 -18.02
N ARG A 54 -0.68 49.16 -19.35
CA ARG A 54 -0.24 48.13 -20.30
C ARG A 54 1.23 47.74 -20.08
N SER A 55 2.06 48.67 -19.59
CA SER A 55 3.46 48.41 -19.25
C SER A 55 3.61 47.48 -18.05
N GLN A 56 2.76 47.59 -17.02
CA GLN A 56 2.87 46.75 -15.83
C GLN A 56 2.42 45.32 -16.12
N GLU A 57 1.36 45.16 -16.91
CA GLU A 57 0.90 43.85 -17.39
C GLU A 57 1.97 43.16 -18.26
N LEU A 58 2.64 43.91 -19.15
CA LEU A 58 3.76 43.41 -19.96
C LEU A 58 4.96 43.00 -19.11
N ILE A 59 5.31 43.80 -18.09
CA ILE A 59 6.39 43.47 -17.15
C ILE A 59 6.04 42.19 -16.38
N ASN A 60 4.82 42.07 -15.87
CA ASN A 60 4.37 40.88 -15.15
C ASN A 60 4.38 39.64 -16.07
N LEU A 61 3.96 39.78 -17.33
CA LEU A 61 4.01 38.69 -18.30
C LEU A 61 5.45 38.25 -18.57
N PHE A 62 6.38 39.20 -18.73
CA PHE A 62 7.80 38.91 -18.94
C PHE A 62 8.40 38.20 -17.73
N GLN A 63 8.07 38.64 -16.52
CA GLN A 63 8.48 38.00 -15.27
C GLN A 63 7.98 36.54 -15.21
N ASN A 64 6.70 36.31 -15.52
CA ASN A 64 6.11 34.97 -15.54
C ASN A 64 6.79 34.05 -16.57
N VAL A 65 7.12 34.57 -17.76
CA VAL A 65 7.84 33.80 -18.80
C VAL A 65 9.25 33.44 -18.34
N GLU A 66 9.96 34.36 -17.70
CA GLU A 66 11.29 34.07 -17.13
C GLU A 66 11.22 33.05 -16.00
N ASP A 67 10.19 33.09 -15.15
CA ASP A 67 10.00 32.08 -14.10
C ASP A 67 9.67 30.69 -14.68
N VAL A 68 8.86 30.63 -15.75
CA VAL A 68 8.62 29.39 -16.50
C VAL A 68 9.92 28.87 -17.12
N LYS A 69 10.72 29.74 -17.76
CA LYS A 69 12.00 29.38 -18.36
C LYS A 69 12.99 28.87 -17.32
N ARG A 70 13.07 29.51 -16.14
CA ARG A 70 13.91 29.04 -15.03
C ARG A 70 13.45 27.69 -14.52
N SER A 71 12.14 27.48 -14.40
CA SER A 71 11.56 26.19 -13.98
C SER A 71 11.84 25.09 -15.00
N MET A 72 11.72 25.39 -16.29
CA MET A 72 12.06 24.49 -17.40
C MET A 72 13.55 24.14 -17.37
N GLY A 73 14.43 25.12 -17.18
CA GLY A 73 15.87 24.90 -17.07
C GLY A 73 16.24 23.98 -15.90
N LYS A 74 15.65 24.18 -14.72
CA LYS A 74 15.81 23.28 -13.58
C LYS A 74 15.35 21.86 -13.91
N LEU A 75 14.20 21.72 -14.57
CA LEU A 75 13.66 20.44 -14.97
C LEU A 75 14.58 19.73 -15.97
N THR A 76 15.07 20.43 -17.00
CA THR A 76 16.03 19.90 -17.97
C THR A 76 17.32 19.46 -17.30
N SER A 77 17.91 20.28 -16.43
CA SER A 77 19.12 19.90 -15.69
C SER A 77 18.89 18.71 -14.76
N SER A 78 17.71 18.59 -14.16
CA SER A 78 17.33 17.41 -13.37
C SER A 78 17.24 16.16 -14.25
N TYR A 79 16.61 16.24 -15.42
CA TYR A 79 16.56 15.12 -16.37
C TYR A 79 17.95 14.77 -16.93
N GLU A 80 18.81 15.76 -17.18
CA GLU A 80 20.20 15.52 -17.60
C GLU A 80 21.05 14.90 -16.48
N LYS A 81 20.76 15.23 -15.22
CA LYS A 81 21.39 14.58 -14.06
C LYS A 81 20.93 13.11 -13.97
N ILE A 82 19.62 12.86 -14.01
CA ILE A 82 19.04 11.51 -14.05
C ILE A 82 19.61 10.73 -15.25
N ALA A 83 19.68 11.37 -16.41
CA ALA A 83 20.26 10.77 -17.60
C ALA A 83 21.75 10.45 -17.35
N ARG A 84 22.57 11.35 -16.83
CA ARG A 84 23.99 11.01 -16.57
C ARG A 84 24.18 9.91 -15.53
N GLU A 85 23.39 9.92 -14.47
CA GLU A 85 23.47 8.95 -13.38
C GLU A 85 22.94 7.57 -13.81
N HIS A 86 21.94 7.53 -14.70
CA HIS A 86 21.25 6.28 -15.05
C HIS A 86 21.43 5.82 -16.52
N VAL A 87 21.86 6.67 -17.46
CA VAL A 87 22.13 6.30 -18.88
C VAL A 87 23.24 5.26 -19.03
N PRO A 88 24.32 5.24 -18.23
CA PRO A 88 25.26 4.12 -18.24
C PRO A 88 24.57 2.76 -18.00
N PHE A 89 23.44 2.75 -17.30
CA PHE A 89 22.62 1.57 -17.06
C PHE A 89 21.56 1.31 -18.15
N PHE A 90 21.16 2.33 -18.92
CA PHE A 90 20.23 2.19 -20.06
C PHE A 90 20.92 1.94 -21.41
N CYS A 91 22.21 2.24 -21.52
CA CYS A 91 23.03 2.09 -22.72
C CYS A 91 23.79 0.75 -22.76
N MET A 92 23.15 -0.33 -22.33
CA MET A 92 23.57 -1.68 -22.70
C MET A 92 23.17 -1.96 -24.15
N ASP A 93 24.09 -2.56 -24.91
CA ASP A 93 24.10 -2.71 -26.38
C ASP A 93 22.73 -2.87 -27.04
N ARG A 94 22.41 -1.98 -28.00
CA ARG A 94 21.17 -2.01 -28.82
C ARG A 94 21.24 -3.06 -29.93
N GLN A 95 21.68 -4.27 -29.65
CA GLN A 95 21.58 -5.38 -30.60
C GLN A 95 20.57 -6.40 -30.08
N GLY A 96 19.31 -6.25 -30.52
CA GLY A 96 18.30 -7.30 -30.40
C GLY A 96 17.05 -6.99 -29.55
N PHE A 97 16.85 -5.77 -29.06
CA PHE A 97 15.65 -5.45 -28.27
C PHE A 97 14.37 -5.63 -29.11
N SER A 98 13.52 -6.56 -28.67
CA SER A 98 12.09 -6.50 -28.99
C SER A 98 11.53 -5.16 -28.50
N PRO A 99 10.50 -4.60 -29.15
CA PRO A 99 9.94 -3.30 -28.75
C PRO A 99 9.58 -3.33 -27.26
N SER A 100 10.28 -2.54 -26.45
CA SER A 100 9.99 -2.41 -25.02
C SER A 100 8.53 -1.98 -24.85
N VAL A 101 7.79 -2.74 -24.06
CA VAL A 101 6.34 -2.54 -23.83
C VAL A 101 6.07 -1.29 -22.97
N GLY A 102 7.10 -0.76 -22.29
CA GLY A 102 7.12 0.58 -21.72
C GLY A 102 8.11 0.73 -20.56
N SER A 103 8.41 1.97 -20.16
CA SER A 103 9.20 2.26 -18.96
C SER A 103 8.52 3.36 -18.15
N LYS A 104 8.58 3.24 -16.82
CA LYS A 104 7.95 4.12 -15.85
C LYS A 104 8.96 4.46 -14.77
N VAL A 105 8.84 5.67 -14.23
CA VAL A 105 9.74 6.19 -13.20
C VAL A 105 8.89 6.67 -12.03
N LEU A 106 9.20 6.20 -10.84
CA LEU A 106 8.57 6.60 -9.60
C LEU A 106 9.61 7.37 -8.78
N LYS A 107 9.31 8.62 -8.41
CA LYS A 107 10.18 9.41 -7.55
C LYS A 107 9.93 9.02 -6.09
N LEU A 108 10.98 8.65 -5.36
CA LEU A 108 10.91 8.33 -3.93
C LEU A 108 11.24 9.57 -3.08
N ALA A 109 12.36 10.21 -3.38
CA ALA A 109 12.85 11.41 -2.71
C ALA A 109 13.59 12.32 -3.70
N GLU A 110 14.25 13.37 -3.21
CA GLU A 110 15.08 14.22 -4.04
C GLU A 110 16.31 13.46 -4.55
N GLY A 111 16.36 13.19 -5.85
CA GLY A 111 17.45 12.43 -6.47
C GLY A 111 17.31 10.91 -6.39
N GLU A 112 16.28 10.38 -5.72
CA GLU A 112 16.03 8.94 -5.61
C GLU A 112 14.83 8.53 -6.47
N PHE A 113 15.04 7.56 -7.36
CA PHE A 113 14.05 7.08 -8.31
C PHE A 113 14.00 5.55 -8.33
N ILE A 114 12.79 5.02 -8.49
CA ILE A 114 12.55 3.62 -8.83
C ILE A 114 12.19 3.56 -10.30
N ILE A 115 13.02 2.87 -11.08
CA ILE A 115 12.83 2.69 -12.52
C ILE A 115 12.21 1.32 -12.74
N ILE A 116 11.08 1.29 -13.44
CA ILE A 116 10.34 0.06 -13.74
C ILE A 116 10.19 -0.05 -15.25
N ALA A 117 10.66 -1.14 -15.85
CA ALA A 117 10.51 -1.39 -17.27
C ALA A 117 9.90 -2.78 -17.52
N LEU A 118 8.93 -2.84 -18.43
CA LEU A 118 8.33 -4.09 -18.86
C LEU A 118 8.81 -4.42 -20.28
N SER A 119 9.28 -5.65 -20.44
CA SER A 119 9.80 -6.19 -21.69
C SER A 119 9.33 -7.62 -21.89
N GLY A 120 9.55 -8.20 -23.08
CA GLY A 120 9.22 -9.61 -23.32
C GLY A 120 9.98 -10.60 -22.42
N GLU A 121 11.14 -10.20 -21.88
CA GLU A 121 11.93 -11.03 -20.95
C GLU A 121 11.33 -11.03 -19.53
N GLY A 122 10.54 -10.01 -19.17
CA GLY A 122 9.98 -9.83 -17.84
C GLY A 122 10.02 -8.39 -17.35
N LEU A 123 9.97 -8.23 -16.03
CA LEU A 123 9.92 -6.94 -15.33
C LEU A 123 11.31 -6.56 -14.81
N ARG A 124 11.79 -5.37 -15.18
CA ARG A 124 13.02 -4.79 -14.61
C ARG A 124 12.66 -3.75 -13.56
N VAL A 125 13.27 -3.85 -12.38
CA VAL A 125 13.18 -2.85 -11.31
C VAL A 125 14.60 -2.44 -10.93
N ASN A 126 14.94 -1.15 -11.08
CA ASN A 126 16.30 -0.63 -10.84
C ASN A 126 17.40 -1.46 -11.54
N ASN A 127 17.14 -1.85 -12.79
CA ASN A 127 18.00 -2.71 -13.64
C ASN A 127 18.08 -4.20 -13.26
N TYR A 128 17.46 -4.63 -12.17
CA TYR A 128 17.32 -6.05 -11.84
C TYR A 128 16.16 -6.66 -12.61
N LEU A 129 16.46 -7.64 -13.45
CA LEU A 129 15.48 -8.42 -14.20
C LEU A 129 14.84 -9.49 -13.32
N ILE A 130 13.51 -9.51 -13.30
CA ILE A 130 12.67 -10.62 -12.86
C ILE A 130 12.10 -11.26 -14.12
N ASN A 131 12.34 -12.56 -14.31
CA ASN A 131 11.84 -13.26 -15.50
C ASN A 131 10.31 -13.27 -15.51
N SER A 132 9.73 -13.21 -16.70
CA SER A 132 8.27 -13.27 -16.90
C SER A 132 7.64 -14.49 -16.24
N GLU A 133 8.27 -15.67 -16.34
CA GLU A 133 7.77 -16.90 -15.70
C GLU A 133 7.70 -16.76 -14.17
N ASP A 134 8.76 -16.26 -13.54
CA ASP A 134 8.84 -16.14 -12.08
C ASP A 134 7.79 -15.15 -11.54
N ILE A 135 7.65 -13.99 -12.19
CA ILE A 135 6.69 -12.96 -11.74
C ILE A 135 5.23 -13.39 -11.95
N GLU A 136 4.93 -14.14 -13.01
CA GLU A 136 3.59 -14.69 -13.23
C GLU A 136 3.25 -15.76 -12.19
N VAL A 137 4.22 -16.61 -11.80
CA VAL A 137 4.04 -17.56 -10.67
C VAL A 137 3.80 -16.80 -9.36
N ALA A 138 4.50 -15.69 -9.11
CA ALA A 138 4.33 -14.86 -7.92
C ALA A 138 2.95 -14.20 -7.85
N LEU A 139 2.50 -13.61 -8.94
CA LEU A 139 1.16 -13.03 -9.02
C LEU A 139 0.08 -14.10 -8.94
N LYS A 140 0.29 -15.28 -9.51
CA LYS A 140 -0.66 -16.38 -9.40
C LYS A 140 -0.81 -16.88 -7.96
N ASP A 141 0.28 -17.02 -7.21
CA ASP A 141 0.21 -17.37 -5.78
C ASP A 141 -0.53 -16.29 -4.97
N PHE A 142 -0.26 -15.01 -5.25
CA PHE A 142 -0.98 -13.91 -4.62
C PHE A 142 -2.47 -13.92 -4.96
N GLN A 143 -2.83 -14.15 -6.22
CA GLN A 143 -4.19 -14.29 -6.68
C GLN A 143 -4.93 -15.41 -5.94
N ASP A 144 -4.28 -16.57 -5.76
CA ASP A 144 -4.86 -17.70 -5.06
C ASP A 144 -5.09 -17.40 -3.57
N VAL A 145 -4.19 -16.64 -2.93
CA VAL A 145 -4.36 -16.15 -1.55
C VAL A 145 -5.60 -15.25 -1.45
N VAL A 146 -5.70 -14.24 -2.30
CA VAL A 146 -6.83 -13.29 -2.30
C VAL A 146 -8.14 -13.99 -2.63
N GLY A 147 -8.15 -14.87 -3.63
CA GLY A 147 -9.31 -15.66 -4.01
C GLY A 147 -9.81 -16.52 -2.85
N THR A 148 -8.91 -17.18 -2.12
CA THR A 148 -9.31 -17.97 -0.95
C THR A 148 -9.88 -17.11 0.18
N LEU A 149 -9.31 -15.91 0.44
CA LEU A 149 -9.85 -15.00 1.45
C LEU A 149 -11.25 -14.47 1.08
N LEU A 150 -11.49 -14.22 -0.20
CA LEU A 150 -12.81 -13.82 -0.69
C LEU A 150 -13.83 -14.96 -0.56
N GLN A 151 -13.44 -16.20 -0.90
CA GLN A 151 -14.29 -17.39 -0.74
C GLN A 151 -14.65 -17.64 0.73
N LEU A 152 -13.70 -17.48 1.65
CA LEU A 152 -13.96 -17.58 3.08
C LEU A 152 -14.95 -16.51 3.55
N TYR A 153 -14.86 -15.29 3.02
CA TYR A 153 -15.77 -14.19 3.35
C TYR A 153 -17.18 -14.33 2.74
N GLU A 154 -17.30 -14.91 1.53
CA GLU A 154 -18.57 -15.01 0.79
C GLU A 154 -19.61 -15.93 1.44
N ARG A 155 -19.18 -16.86 2.30
CA ARG A 155 -20.01 -17.97 2.74
C ARG A 155 -21.36 -17.54 3.32
N PRO A 156 -22.45 -18.25 2.96
CA PRO A 156 -23.83 -17.84 3.25
C PRO A 156 -24.12 -17.66 4.73
N ASP A 157 -23.42 -18.37 5.60
CA ASP A 157 -23.56 -18.28 7.06
C ASP A 157 -23.01 -16.97 7.67
N CYS A 158 -22.17 -16.21 6.92
CA CYS A 158 -21.75 -14.86 7.30
C CYS A 158 -22.83 -13.79 7.03
N GLY A 159 -23.99 -14.16 6.49
CA GLY A 159 -25.11 -13.25 6.21
C GLY A 159 -24.84 -12.20 5.11
N ARG A 160 -23.83 -12.41 4.25
CA ARG A 160 -23.29 -11.40 3.33
C ARG A 160 -23.29 -11.87 1.87
N SER A 161 -24.44 -11.86 1.21
CA SER A 161 -24.63 -12.28 -0.20
C SER A 161 -24.06 -11.31 -1.27
N CYS A 162 -22.92 -10.67 -0.99
CA CYS A 162 -22.42 -9.54 -1.80
C CYS A 162 -21.29 -9.88 -2.77
N VAL A 163 -20.68 -11.06 -2.65
CA VAL A 163 -19.61 -11.55 -3.52
C VAL A 163 -20.14 -12.85 -4.14
N ASN A 164 -19.88 -13.09 -5.42
CA ASN A 164 -20.15 -14.35 -6.09
C ASN A 164 -18.88 -14.82 -6.81
N GLU A 165 -18.80 -16.08 -7.23
CA GLU A 165 -17.63 -16.63 -7.94
C GLU A 165 -17.19 -15.74 -9.12
N THR A 166 -18.13 -15.18 -9.89
CA THR A 166 -17.80 -14.28 -11.00
C THR A 166 -17.12 -12.99 -10.54
N VAL A 167 -17.54 -12.40 -9.42
CA VAL A 167 -16.91 -11.21 -8.83
C VAL A 167 -15.52 -11.55 -8.29
N ILE A 168 -15.32 -12.75 -7.75
CA ILE A 168 -13.99 -13.22 -7.31
C ILE A 168 -13.06 -13.32 -8.52
N ASP A 169 -13.47 -14.04 -9.56
CA ASP A 169 -12.66 -14.23 -10.77
C ASP A 169 -12.33 -12.90 -11.44
N GLU A 170 -13.30 -12.01 -11.59
CA GLU A 170 -13.09 -10.67 -12.14
C GLU A 170 -12.20 -9.78 -11.26
N SER A 171 -12.26 -9.95 -9.94
CA SER A 171 -11.46 -9.15 -9.00
C SER A 171 -10.01 -9.62 -8.96
N VAL A 172 -9.81 -10.93 -8.99
CA VAL A 172 -8.51 -11.59 -8.87
C VAL A 172 -7.76 -11.59 -10.21
N GLY A 173 -8.46 -11.84 -11.33
CA GLY A 173 -7.86 -11.88 -12.67
C GLY A 173 -7.26 -10.56 -13.15
N LYS A 174 -7.53 -9.45 -12.46
CA LYS A 174 -6.92 -8.14 -12.74
C LYS A 174 -5.47 -8.03 -12.27
N TYR A 175 -5.01 -8.91 -11.37
CA TYR A 175 -3.66 -8.85 -10.80
C TYR A 175 -2.62 -9.55 -11.69
N THR A 176 -2.43 -9.07 -12.91
CA THR A 176 -1.35 -9.51 -13.81
C THR A 176 -0.28 -8.43 -13.93
N VAL A 177 0.95 -8.79 -14.32
CA VAL A 177 2.03 -7.80 -14.50
C VAL A 177 1.61 -6.74 -15.50
N GLU A 178 1.10 -7.19 -16.65
CA GLU A 178 0.67 -6.30 -17.74
C GLU A 178 -0.43 -5.35 -17.26
N ASN A 179 -1.47 -5.86 -16.59
CA ASN A 179 -2.58 -5.02 -16.13
C ASN A 179 -2.10 -4.00 -15.11
N LEU A 180 -1.34 -4.41 -14.09
CA LEU A 180 -0.86 -3.51 -13.04
C LEU A 180 0.15 -2.49 -13.57
N PHE A 181 1.04 -2.92 -14.47
CA PHE A 181 2.01 -2.04 -15.11
C PHE A 181 1.29 -1.03 -16.00
N HIS A 182 0.48 -1.46 -16.97
CA HIS A 182 -0.18 -0.56 -17.92
C HIS A 182 -1.20 0.35 -17.25
N SER A 183 -1.93 -0.14 -16.25
CA SER A 183 -2.84 0.69 -15.46
C SER A 183 -2.14 1.65 -14.51
N GLU A 184 -0.81 1.74 -14.44
CA GLU A 184 -0.10 2.63 -13.49
C GLU A 184 -0.32 2.33 -12.00
N GLN A 185 -0.79 1.13 -11.66
CA GLN A 185 -0.90 0.66 -10.27
C GLN A 185 0.46 0.19 -9.73
N LEU A 186 1.49 1.01 -9.91
CA LEU A 186 2.90 0.68 -9.65
C LEU A 186 3.19 0.39 -8.18
N PRO A 187 2.67 1.16 -7.19
CA PRO A 187 2.92 0.84 -5.79
C PRO A 187 2.43 -0.55 -5.41
N PHE A 188 1.32 -0.98 -6.00
CA PHE A 188 0.75 -2.30 -5.77
C PHE A 188 1.54 -3.41 -6.47
N LEU A 189 1.97 -3.19 -7.72
CA LEU A 189 2.90 -4.11 -8.40
C LEU A 189 4.19 -4.30 -7.57
N LEU A 190 4.78 -3.20 -7.11
CA LEU A 190 5.98 -3.21 -6.28
C LEU A 190 5.73 -3.88 -4.91
N CYS A 191 4.51 -3.84 -4.35
CA CYS A 191 4.15 -4.55 -3.12
C CYS A 191 4.38 -6.06 -3.26
N VAL A 192 3.80 -6.64 -4.31
CA VAL A 192 3.89 -8.07 -4.60
C VAL A 192 5.31 -8.45 -5.01
N VAL A 193 5.92 -7.64 -5.88
CA VAL A 193 7.28 -7.87 -6.37
C VAL A 193 8.28 -7.82 -5.21
N ASN A 194 8.24 -6.80 -4.37
CA ASN A 194 9.09 -6.72 -3.18
C ASN A 194 8.82 -7.87 -2.22
N PHE A 195 7.61 -8.45 -2.19
CA PHE A 195 7.33 -9.56 -1.29
C PHE A 195 8.06 -10.83 -1.72
N TYR A 196 7.96 -11.22 -3.00
CA TYR A 196 8.48 -12.49 -3.54
C TYR A 196 9.93 -12.41 -4.03
N PHE A 197 10.43 -11.21 -4.36
CA PHE A 197 11.76 -11.03 -4.92
C PHE A 197 12.64 -10.16 -4.02
N GLU A 198 13.93 -10.46 -4.04
CA GLU A 198 14.99 -9.66 -3.44
C GLU A 198 15.60 -8.79 -4.54
N ILE A 199 15.31 -7.49 -4.47
CA ILE A 199 15.77 -6.49 -5.45
C ILE A 199 16.68 -5.51 -4.72
N PRO A 200 17.99 -5.56 -4.96
CA PRO A 200 18.92 -4.62 -4.36
C PRO A 200 18.56 -3.17 -4.70
N GLY A 201 18.64 -2.29 -3.70
CA GLY A 201 18.31 -0.88 -3.83
C GLY A 201 16.80 -0.56 -3.93
N LEU A 202 15.91 -1.54 -3.89
CA LEU A 202 14.47 -1.28 -3.77
C LEU A 202 14.12 -1.01 -2.30
N LYS A 203 14.14 0.25 -1.90
CA LYS A 203 13.71 0.71 -0.58
C LYS A 203 12.18 0.73 -0.44
N TYR A 204 11.55 -0.43 -0.54
CA TYR A 204 10.08 -0.52 -0.63
C TYR A 204 9.35 0.01 0.62
N ASN A 205 9.89 -0.21 1.82
CA ASN A 205 9.28 0.28 3.05
C ASN A 205 9.25 1.81 3.09
N GLU A 206 10.32 2.48 2.65
CA GLU A 206 10.35 3.93 2.52
C GLU A 206 9.32 4.44 1.50
N LEU A 207 9.10 3.70 0.41
CA LEU A 207 8.05 4.03 -0.57
C LEU A 207 6.65 3.93 0.06
N PHE A 208 6.37 2.83 0.77
CA PHE A 208 5.11 2.63 1.48
C PHE A 208 4.86 3.76 2.49
N ASP A 209 5.86 4.08 3.31
CA ASP A 209 5.78 5.12 4.32
C ASP A 209 5.55 6.49 3.68
N THR A 210 6.29 6.82 2.63
CA THR A 210 6.14 8.07 1.89
C THR A 210 4.74 8.22 1.32
N ILE A 211 4.20 7.17 0.69
CA ILE A 211 2.85 7.18 0.13
C ILE A 211 1.80 7.44 1.22
N LEU A 212 1.92 6.76 2.35
CA LEU A 212 0.98 6.88 3.46
C LEU A 212 1.10 8.25 4.16
N GLU A 213 2.31 8.75 4.38
CA GLU A 213 2.57 10.04 5.01
C GLU A 213 2.10 11.20 4.14
N ASP A 214 2.40 11.18 2.83
CA ASP A 214 1.91 12.18 1.91
C ASP A 214 0.38 12.16 1.81
N TYR A 215 -0.24 10.97 1.85
CA TYR A 215 -1.70 10.86 1.95
C TYR A 215 -2.21 11.55 3.23
N CYS A 216 -1.70 11.16 4.39
CA CYS A 216 -2.14 11.68 5.68
C CYS A 216 -1.97 13.19 5.78
N PHE A 217 -0.82 13.71 5.34
CA PHE A 217 -0.52 15.14 5.31
C PHE A 217 -1.48 15.91 4.40
N MET A 218 -1.62 15.49 3.14
CA MET A 218 -2.50 16.17 2.18
C MET A 218 -3.97 16.09 2.59
N ALA A 219 -4.38 15.04 3.28
CA ALA A 219 -5.76 14.86 3.71
C ALA A 219 -6.09 15.73 4.94
N ILE A 220 -5.18 15.85 5.92
CA ILE A 220 -5.38 16.63 7.15
C ILE A 220 -5.23 18.14 6.92
N GLU A 221 -4.15 18.57 6.27
CA GLU A 221 -3.82 19.99 6.11
C GLU A 221 -4.57 20.66 4.95
N ASP A 222 -5.40 19.90 4.24
CA ASP A 222 -6.03 20.26 2.97
C ASP A 222 -5.03 20.79 1.89
N GLU A 223 -3.76 20.40 2.00
CA GLU A 223 -2.68 20.81 1.10
C GLU A 223 -2.76 20.12 -0.27
N LYS A 224 -2.35 20.83 -1.32
CA LYS A 224 -2.37 20.31 -2.71
C LYS A 224 -1.24 19.31 -2.98
N SER A 225 -0.16 19.38 -2.22
CA SER A 225 1.03 18.56 -2.40
C SER A 225 1.60 18.11 -1.07
N GLY A 226 1.93 16.82 -0.98
CA GLY A 226 2.78 16.27 0.06
C GLY A 226 4.25 16.57 -0.19
N LYS A 227 5.11 15.88 0.53
CA LYS A 227 6.56 16.01 0.41
C LYS A 227 7.05 15.49 -0.95
N ASN A 228 6.52 14.35 -1.40
CA ASN A 228 6.99 13.67 -2.61
C ASN A 228 5.92 13.56 -3.70
N PHE A 229 4.65 13.43 -3.32
CA PHE A 229 3.53 13.30 -4.23
C PHE A 229 2.52 14.45 -4.09
N ASP A 230 2.03 14.95 -5.22
CA ASP A 230 0.82 15.77 -5.23
C ASP A 230 -0.45 14.91 -5.26
N ARG A 231 -1.60 15.52 -4.92
CA ARG A 231 -2.90 14.82 -4.88
C ARG A 231 -3.22 14.09 -6.18
N ARG A 232 -2.86 14.68 -7.33
CA ARG A 232 -3.16 14.14 -8.66
C ARG A 232 -2.29 12.91 -8.95
N THR A 233 -1.00 13.01 -8.66
CA THR A 233 -0.01 11.97 -8.88
C THR A 233 -0.31 10.77 -8.00
N LEU A 234 -0.54 11.00 -6.70
CA LEU A 234 -0.91 9.93 -5.78
C LEU A 234 -2.23 9.27 -6.18
N SER A 235 -3.24 10.06 -6.56
CA SER A 235 -4.52 9.50 -7.02
C SER A 235 -4.37 8.62 -8.25
N LYS A 236 -3.53 9.03 -9.21
CA LYS A 236 -3.21 8.23 -10.40
C LYS A 236 -2.48 6.94 -10.04
N LEU A 237 -1.49 6.98 -9.15
CA LEU A 237 -0.72 5.80 -8.75
C LEU A 237 -1.57 4.75 -8.01
N ILE A 238 -2.57 5.20 -7.24
CA ILE A 238 -3.45 4.31 -6.47
C ILE A 238 -4.63 3.80 -7.30
N ILE A 239 -5.31 4.67 -8.05
CA ILE A 239 -6.48 4.28 -8.85
C ILE A 239 -6.05 3.56 -10.13
N GLY A 240 -4.96 4.02 -10.73
CA GLY A 240 -4.51 3.64 -12.06
C GLY A 240 -5.21 4.39 -13.19
N HIS A 241 -4.78 4.21 -14.45
CA HIS A 241 -5.45 4.77 -15.63
C HIS A 241 -6.74 4.01 -15.95
N SER A 242 -7.84 4.75 -16.06
CA SER A 242 -9.11 4.28 -16.62
C SER A 242 -9.30 4.93 -17.99
N SER A 243 -9.82 4.19 -18.96
CA SER A 243 -10.19 4.71 -20.29
C SER A 243 -11.24 5.82 -20.25
N SER A 244 -11.90 5.99 -19.11
CA SER A 244 -12.79 7.12 -18.85
C SER A 244 -12.05 8.19 -18.04
N ASP A 245 -12.00 9.41 -18.57
CA ASP A 245 -11.43 10.62 -17.93
C ASP A 245 -12.14 11.06 -16.63
N PHE A 246 -12.93 10.17 -16.01
CA PHE A 246 -13.60 10.46 -14.76
C PHE A 246 -12.58 10.64 -13.63
N ASN A 247 -12.23 11.90 -13.43
CA ASN A 247 -11.79 12.56 -12.21
C ASN A 247 -11.18 11.62 -11.15
N PHE A 248 -9.84 11.48 -11.23
CA PHE A 248 -8.96 10.99 -10.17
C PHE A 248 -9.04 11.89 -8.94
N LEU A 249 -10.19 11.88 -8.27
CA LEU A 249 -10.43 12.69 -7.08
C LEU A 249 -9.68 12.05 -5.93
N PHE A 250 -8.69 12.78 -5.44
CA PHE A 250 -8.09 12.52 -4.14
C PHE A 250 -9.20 12.48 -3.09
N ASN A 251 -9.16 11.47 -2.21
CA ASN A 251 -10.24 11.15 -1.27
C ASN A 251 -11.62 10.82 -1.90
N GLY A 252 -11.69 10.61 -3.22
CA GLY A 252 -12.88 10.05 -3.87
C GLY A 252 -13.12 8.59 -3.49
N GLU A 253 -14.34 8.09 -3.71
CA GLU A 253 -14.72 6.71 -3.34
C GLU A 253 -13.78 5.64 -3.92
N MET A 254 -13.44 5.76 -5.21
CA MET A 254 -12.52 4.84 -5.88
C MET A 254 -11.10 4.89 -5.33
N PHE A 255 -10.62 6.09 -4.99
CA PHE A 255 -9.32 6.27 -4.36
C PHE A 255 -9.28 5.54 -3.01
N ILE A 256 -10.25 5.83 -2.14
CA ILE A 256 -10.34 5.23 -0.80
C ILE A 256 -10.45 3.71 -0.90
N LYS A 257 -11.25 3.18 -1.81
CA LYS A 257 -11.38 1.75 -2.04
C LYS A 257 -10.03 1.10 -2.42
N LYS A 258 -9.36 1.64 -3.44
CA LYS A 258 -8.08 1.10 -3.92
C LYS A 258 -6.96 1.28 -2.92
N PHE A 259 -6.92 2.40 -2.20
CA PHE A 259 -5.94 2.65 -1.17
C PHE A 259 -6.13 1.74 0.04
N THR A 260 -7.38 1.52 0.46
CA THR A 260 -7.71 0.56 1.52
C THR A 260 -7.22 -0.85 1.17
N LEU A 261 -7.46 -1.30 -0.07
CA LEU A 261 -6.97 -2.59 -0.54
C LEU A 261 -5.44 -2.64 -0.57
N TYR A 262 -4.79 -1.59 -1.10
CA TYR A 262 -3.33 -1.49 -1.10
C TYR A 262 -2.75 -1.67 0.30
N LEU A 263 -3.24 -0.94 1.29
CA LEU A 263 -2.77 -1.05 2.68
C LEU A 263 -3.13 -2.41 3.31
N PHE A 264 -4.33 -2.93 3.07
CA PHE A 264 -4.76 -4.23 3.58
C PHE A 264 -3.87 -5.37 3.08
N TYR A 265 -3.49 -5.36 1.80
CA TYR A 265 -2.65 -6.41 1.26
C TYR A 265 -1.25 -6.45 1.88
N HIS A 266 -0.76 -5.33 2.43
CA HIS A 266 0.48 -5.37 3.21
C HIS A 266 0.32 -6.22 4.47
N ILE A 267 -0.81 -6.09 5.16
CA ILE A 267 -1.12 -6.91 6.34
C ILE A 267 -1.23 -8.39 5.95
N VAL A 268 -1.89 -8.68 4.83
CA VAL A 268 -2.09 -10.07 4.34
C VAL A 268 -0.77 -10.76 4.03
N ILE A 269 0.18 -10.07 3.39
CA ILE A 269 1.43 -10.70 2.94
C ILE A 269 2.58 -10.52 3.92
N TYR A 270 2.77 -9.32 4.49
CA TYR A 270 3.87 -9.03 5.41
C TYR A 270 3.52 -9.20 6.90
N GLY A 271 2.24 -9.13 7.27
CA GLY A 271 1.76 -9.36 8.63
C GLY A 271 1.30 -8.12 9.40
N VAL A 272 0.81 -8.36 10.62
CA VAL A 272 0.04 -7.37 11.38
C VAL A 272 0.90 -6.30 12.06
N ARG A 273 2.06 -6.66 12.63
CA ARG A 273 2.79 -5.78 13.57
C ARG A 273 2.99 -4.34 13.09
N TYR A 274 3.65 -4.14 11.95
CA TYR A 274 3.91 -2.80 11.42
C TYR A 274 2.74 -2.24 10.61
N TYR A 275 2.16 -3.07 9.74
CA TYR A 275 1.21 -2.61 8.74
C TYR A 275 -0.21 -2.42 9.31
N MET A 276 -0.57 -3.15 10.39
CA MET A 276 -1.82 -2.92 11.11
C MET A 276 -1.77 -1.58 11.84
N ASP A 277 -0.67 -1.25 12.52
CA ASP A 277 -0.50 0.05 13.17
C ASP A 277 -0.58 1.19 12.16
N CYS A 278 0.09 1.06 11.02
CA CYS A 278 -0.02 2.03 9.93
C CYS A 278 -1.47 2.15 9.39
N PHE A 279 -2.16 1.02 9.25
CA PHE A 279 -3.55 1.00 8.79
C PHE A 279 -4.49 1.68 9.80
N MET A 280 -4.41 1.32 11.08
CA MET A 280 -5.33 1.80 12.12
C MET A 280 -5.00 3.22 12.58
N GLU A 281 -3.75 3.47 12.99
CA GLU A 281 -3.37 4.73 13.65
C GLU A 281 -3.09 5.87 12.68
N LYS A 282 -2.57 5.57 11.48
CA LYS A 282 -2.35 6.59 10.45
C LYS A 282 -3.56 6.68 9.52
N TYR A 283 -3.87 5.63 8.77
CA TYR A 283 -4.86 5.70 7.69
C TYR A 283 -6.30 5.87 8.19
N ILE A 284 -6.80 4.97 9.06
CA ILE A 284 -8.19 5.02 9.55
C ILE A 284 -8.43 6.30 10.35
N ARG A 285 -7.51 6.67 11.25
CA ARG A 285 -7.60 7.93 12.01
C ARG A 285 -7.63 9.17 11.11
N THR A 286 -6.82 9.23 10.07
CA THR A 286 -6.90 10.30 9.06
C THR A 286 -8.27 10.30 8.38
N LEU A 287 -8.75 9.12 7.95
CA LEU A 287 -10.05 9.00 7.29
C LEU A 287 -11.22 9.47 8.15
N GLU A 288 -11.17 9.22 9.46
CA GLU A 288 -12.17 9.68 10.42
C GLU A 288 -12.17 11.20 10.57
N ASN A 289 -10.97 11.82 10.60
CA ASN A 289 -10.82 13.28 10.70
C ASN A 289 -11.28 14.03 9.45
N VAL A 290 -11.09 13.43 8.27
CA VAL A 290 -11.32 14.10 6.98
C VAL A 290 -12.77 13.94 6.50
N ARG A 291 -13.57 13.03 7.10
CA ARG A 291 -14.89 12.65 6.55
C ARG A 291 -16.07 13.51 7.00
N LYS A 292 -16.83 13.96 5.99
CA LYS A 292 -18.30 13.84 5.94
C LYS A 292 -18.69 12.65 5.03
N LYS A 293 -19.18 11.56 5.63
CA LYS A 293 -19.88 10.37 5.05
C LYS A 293 -19.36 9.83 3.69
N VAL A 294 -18.25 9.10 3.65
CA VAL A 294 -18.16 7.99 2.68
C VAL A 294 -18.83 6.78 3.35
N ASN A 295 -19.81 6.20 2.67
CA ASN A 295 -20.59 5.10 3.22
C ASN A 295 -19.82 3.77 3.04
N ILE A 296 -18.95 3.44 4.00
CA ILE A 296 -18.20 2.17 4.03
C ILE A 296 -19.15 0.98 3.92
N GLU A 297 -20.36 1.09 4.46
CA GLU A 297 -21.36 0.03 4.45
C GLU A 297 -22.00 -0.21 3.08
N LYS A 298 -21.71 0.60 2.05
CA LYS A 298 -22.16 0.31 0.68
C LYS A 298 -21.11 -0.42 -0.16
N ASN A 299 -19.83 -0.35 0.21
CA ASN A 299 -18.74 -0.84 -0.62
C ASN A 299 -18.29 -2.22 -0.13
N TRP A 300 -18.61 -3.27 -0.90
CA TRP A 300 -18.31 -4.64 -0.48
C TRP A 300 -16.80 -4.87 -0.34
N GLU A 301 -15.96 -4.23 -1.17
CA GLU A 301 -14.51 -4.35 -1.08
C GLU A 301 -13.95 -3.80 0.23
N VAL A 302 -14.56 -2.75 0.78
CA VAL A 302 -14.13 -2.23 2.08
C VAL A 302 -14.70 -3.07 3.23
N LYS A 303 -15.88 -3.68 3.07
CA LYS A 303 -16.48 -4.53 4.10
C LYS A 303 -15.65 -5.78 4.42
N TRP A 304 -15.16 -6.49 3.40
CA TRP A 304 -14.37 -7.70 3.64
C TRP A 304 -12.99 -7.38 4.22
N VAL A 305 -12.39 -6.26 3.79
CA VAL A 305 -11.18 -5.74 4.44
C VAL A 305 -11.46 -5.46 5.92
N ASN A 306 -12.51 -4.71 6.24
CA ASN A 306 -12.87 -4.39 7.62
C ASN A 306 -13.13 -5.64 8.47
N PHE A 307 -13.72 -6.68 7.87
CA PHE A 307 -13.89 -7.97 8.54
C PHE A 307 -12.54 -8.59 8.93
N TYR A 308 -11.61 -8.74 7.99
CA TYR A 308 -10.31 -9.33 8.29
C TYR A 308 -9.43 -8.44 9.18
N ILE A 309 -9.51 -7.12 9.05
CA ILE A 309 -8.81 -6.19 9.95
C ILE A 309 -9.28 -6.37 11.39
N LYS A 310 -10.60 -6.48 11.61
CA LYS A 310 -11.14 -6.76 12.95
C LYS A 310 -10.66 -8.09 13.49
N VAL A 311 -10.69 -9.14 12.68
CA VAL A 311 -10.13 -10.45 13.05
C VAL A 311 -8.67 -10.27 13.44
N PHE A 312 -7.79 -9.87 12.52
CA PHE A 312 -6.36 -9.74 12.78
C PHE A 312 -6.01 -8.81 13.95
N GLY A 313 -6.76 -7.73 14.13
CA GLY A 313 -6.59 -6.81 15.26
C GLY A 313 -6.95 -7.46 16.61
N LEU A 314 -8.02 -8.26 16.66
CA LEU A 314 -8.36 -9.07 17.84
C LEU A 314 -7.27 -10.09 18.15
N MET A 315 -6.68 -10.70 17.12
CA MET A 315 -5.69 -11.77 17.30
C MET A 315 -4.35 -11.31 17.88
N ASP A 316 -3.98 -10.05 17.68
CA ASP A 316 -2.72 -9.52 18.21
C ASP A 316 -2.84 -9.00 19.65
N ASN A 317 -4.07 -8.69 20.09
CA ASN A 317 -4.35 -8.03 21.36
C ASN A 317 -5.54 -8.66 22.11
N MET A 318 -5.71 -9.98 22.03
CA MET A 318 -6.86 -10.66 22.64
C MET A 318 -6.76 -10.59 24.18
N LYS A 319 -7.45 -9.61 24.79
CA LYS A 319 -7.47 -9.37 26.24
C LYS A 319 -8.79 -9.77 26.91
N GLU A 320 -9.83 -9.97 26.11
CA GLU A 320 -11.19 -10.26 26.56
C GLU A 320 -11.74 -11.47 25.80
N VAL A 321 -12.73 -12.13 26.40
CA VAL A 321 -13.44 -13.25 25.76
C VAL A 321 -14.27 -12.72 24.60
N LEU A 322 -14.15 -13.37 23.45
CA LEU A 322 -14.85 -13.00 22.24
C LEU A 322 -16.19 -13.77 22.16
N GLU A 323 -17.31 -13.08 22.35
CA GLU A 323 -18.65 -13.69 22.25
C GLU A 323 -19.24 -13.50 20.85
N ILE A 324 -19.26 -14.57 20.06
CA ILE A 324 -19.75 -14.54 18.66
C ILE A 324 -21.10 -15.24 18.56
N GLY A 325 -22.08 -14.81 19.36
CA GLY A 325 -23.51 -15.16 19.27
C GLY A 325 -23.87 -16.57 18.73
N GLU A 326 -24.91 -16.65 17.91
CA GLU A 326 -25.30 -17.87 17.17
C GLU A 326 -24.70 -17.92 15.76
N GLU A 327 -23.62 -17.18 15.48
CA GLU A 327 -23.02 -17.19 14.14
C GLU A 327 -22.51 -18.58 13.78
N ASN A 328 -22.86 -19.07 12.59
CA ASN A 328 -22.50 -20.43 12.15
C ASN A 328 -21.13 -20.49 11.45
N ASP A 329 -20.37 -19.39 11.42
CA ASP A 329 -19.06 -19.38 10.76
C ASP A 329 -18.04 -20.22 11.57
N PRO A 330 -17.51 -21.32 10.98
CA PRO A 330 -16.61 -22.22 11.71
C PRO A 330 -15.33 -21.54 12.15
N PHE A 331 -14.78 -20.61 11.35
CA PHE A 331 -13.53 -19.93 11.67
C PHE A 331 -13.71 -18.97 12.85
N LEU A 332 -14.77 -18.18 12.84
CA LEU A 332 -15.12 -17.30 13.96
C LEU A 332 -15.40 -18.10 15.23
N LYS A 333 -16.12 -19.23 15.14
CA LYS A 333 -16.36 -20.08 16.30
C LYS A 333 -15.08 -20.67 16.89
N VAL A 334 -14.11 -21.09 16.07
CA VAL A 334 -12.80 -21.51 16.58
C VAL A 334 -12.09 -20.36 17.31
N LEU A 335 -12.13 -19.13 16.77
CA LEU A 335 -11.57 -17.96 17.46
C LEU A 335 -12.24 -17.65 18.81
N GLU A 336 -13.55 -17.82 18.92
CA GLU A 336 -14.28 -17.72 20.20
C GLU A 336 -13.76 -18.75 21.21
N TYR A 337 -13.61 -20.02 20.81
CA TYR A 337 -13.03 -21.05 21.68
C TYR A 337 -11.59 -20.74 22.08
N ASP A 338 -10.77 -20.25 21.16
CA ASP A 338 -9.39 -19.85 21.47
C ASP A 338 -9.34 -18.72 22.51
N SER A 339 -10.25 -17.75 22.41
CA SER A 339 -10.36 -16.68 23.39
C SER A 339 -10.69 -17.18 24.80
N LEU A 340 -11.56 -18.19 24.91
CA LEU A 340 -11.91 -18.83 26.19
C LEU A 340 -10.69 -19.57 26.77
N ILE A 341 -9.96 -20.30 25.92
CA ILE A 341 -8.77 -21.06 26.32
C ILE A 341 -7.70 -20.14 26.88
N VAL A 342 -7.40 -19.03 26.18
CA VAL A 342 -6.37 -18.07 26.60
C VAL A 342 -6.76 -17.39 27.92
N ASN A 343 -8.01 -16.98 28.07
CA ASN A 343 -8.51 -16.29 29.27
C ASN A 343 -8.77 -17.22 30.47
N SER A 344 -8.38 -18.49 30.37
CA SER A 344 -8.43 -19.47 31.46
C SER A 344 -9.83 -19.75 32.01
N ASP A 345 -10.88 -19.46 31.22
CA ASP A 345 -12.27 -19.63 31.61
C ASP A 345 -12.94 -20.85 30.92
N ILE A 346 -13.82 -21.47 31.70
CA ILE A 346 -14.67 -22.67 31.59
C ILE A 346 -14.88 -23.37 30.21
N SER A 347 -14.92 -24.72 30.31
CA SER A 347 -15.42 -25.77 29.38
C SER A 347 -15.69 -25.38 27.92
N ILE A 348 -14.72 -25.70 27.06
CA ILE A 348 -14.95 -25.84 25.62
C ILE A 348 -16.06 -26.88 25.39
N ASP A 349 -17.06 -26.52 24.60
CA ASP A 349 -18.15 -27.41 24.21
C ASP A 349 -17.60 -28.65 23.45
N THR A 350 -18.23 -29.79 23.67
CA THR A 350 -18.05 -31.05 22.94
C THR A 350 -18.17 -30.95 21.42
N ARG A 351 -18.82 -29.91 20.88
CA ARG A 351 -18.89 -29.62 19.44
C ARG A 351 -17.60 -29.07 18.83
N PHE A 352 -16.65 -28.60 19.64
CA PHE A 352 -15.41 -27.98 19.15
C PHE A 352 -14.66 -28.80 18.10
N PRO A 353 -14.44 -30.12 18.25
CA PRO A 353 -13.74 -30.90 17.23
C PRO A 353 -14.44 -30.92 15.87
N ASP A 354 -15.78 -30.89 15.85
CA ASP A 354 -16.55 -30.89 14.61
C ASP A 354 -16.47 -29.52 13.92
N VAL A 355 -16.53 -28.44 14.70
CA VAL A 355 -16.33 -27.05 14.22
C VAL A 355 -14.92 -26.87 13.66
N LEU A 356 -13.90 -27.34 14.39
CA LEU A 356 -12.50 -27.30 13.94
C LEU A 356 -12.31 -28.08 12.64
N LYS A 357 -12.90 -29.28 12.53
CA LYS A 357 -12.80 -30.08 11.31
C LYS A 357 -13.41 -29.35 10.12
N GLN A 358 -14.53 -28.68 10.30
CA GLN A 358 -15.14 -27.84 9.27
C GLN A 358 -14.21 -26.67 8.91
N CYS A 359 -13.75 -25.89 9.91
CA CYS A 359 -12.82 -24.78 9.70
C CYS A 359 -11.55 -25.23 8.94
N HIS A 360 -10.99 -26.40 9.28
CA HIS A 360 -9.84 -26.95 8.56
C HIS A 360 -10.16 -27.24 7.10
N GLN A 361 -11.32 -27.85 6.77
CA GLN A 361 -11.68 -28.04 5.36
C GLN A 361 -11.79 -26.72 4.61
N ASP A 362 -12.26 -25.68 5.30
CA ASP A 362 -12.49 -24.37 4.73
C ASP A 362 -11.18 -23.64 4.40
N VAL A 363 -10.22 -23.69 5.32
CA VAL A 363 -8.91 -23.04 5.14
C VAL A 363 -7.87 -23.94 4.47
N LYS A 364 -8.21 -25.20 4.16
CA LYS A 364 -7.32 -26.17 3.51
C LYS A 364 -6.57 -25.63 2.30
N PRO A 365 -7.14 -24.78 1.42
CA PRO A 365 -6.38 -24.19 0.31
C PRO A 365 -5.23 -23.28 0.78
N LEU A 366 -5.37 -22.57 1.90
CA LEU A 366 -4.31 -21.75 2.51
C LEU A 366 -3.20 -22.59 3.16
N LEU A 367 -3.46 -23.86 3.45
CA LEU A 367 -2.49 -24.80 4.03
C LEU A 367 -1.58 -25.47 2.98
N ARG A 368 -1.76 -25.15 1.69
CA ARG A 368 -0.88 -25.67 0.64
C ARG A 368 0.50 -25.03 0.75
N ARG A 369 1.54 -25.86 0.70
CA ARG A 369 2.94 -25.41 0.69
C ARG A 369 3.19 -24.58 -0.57
N GLY A 370 3.65 -23.33 -0.39
CA GLY A 370 4.22 -22.51 -1.47
C GLY A 370 5.71 -22.80 -1.65
N HIS A 371 6.27 -22.51 -2.83
CA HIS A 371 7.69 -22.75 -3.14
C HIS A 371 8.56 -21.48 -3.10
N MET A 372 7.95 -20.31 -3.15
CA MET A 372 8.63 -19.01 -3.02
C MET A 372 8.54 -18.53 -1.57
N ARG A 373 7.91 -17.39 -1.30
CA ARG A 373 7.67 -16.87 0.05
C ARG A 373 6.25 -17.20 0.51
N ILE A 374 6.07 -17.41 1.81
CA ILE A 374 4.77 -17.70 2.40
C ILE A 374 4.16 -16.39 2.90
N PRO A 375 2.99 -15.96 2.39
CA PRO A 375 2.23 -14.83 2.94
C PRO A 375 1.88 -15.05 4.41
N PHE A 376 1.94 -13.98 5.21
CA PHE A 376 1.56 -14.02 6.63
C PHE A 376 0.25 -14.76 6.87
N VAL A 377 -0.79 -14.50 6.06
CA VAL A 377 -2.10 -15.14 6.26
C VAL A 377 -2.07 -16.66 6.11
N LYS A 378 -1.22 -17.22 5.24
CA LYS A 378 -1.08 -18.68 5.08
C LYS A 378 -0.34 -19.29 6.27
N GLU A 379 0.73 -18.63 6.73
CA GLU A 379 1.46 -19.04 7.94
C GLU A 379 0.57 -19.00 9.17
N PHE A 380 -0.17 -17.89 9.33
CA PHE A 380 -1.15 -17.71 10.38
C PHE A 380 -2.20 -18.83 10.41
N MET A 381 -2.88 -19.10 9.29
CA MET A 381 -3.89 -20.15 9.24
C MET A 381 -3.32 -21.54 9.53
N ALA A 382 -2.09 -21.83 9.10
CA ALA A 382 -1.44 -23.10 9.38
C ALA A 382 -1.08 -23.30 10.86
N GLN A 383 -0.50 -22.28 11.49
CA GLN A 383 -0.19 -22.33 12.91
C GLN A 383 -1.48 -22.38 13.74
N PHE A 384 -2.47 -21.55 13.39
CA PHE A 384 -3.79 -21.50 14.03
C PHE A 384 -4.49 -22.86 14.04
N ILE A 385 -4.59 -23.51 12.87
CA ILE A 385 -5.20 -24.83 12.76
C ILE A 385 -4.40 -25.88 13.54
N THR A 386 -3.08 -25.86 13.45
CA THR A 386 -2.21 -26.83 14.16
C THR A 386 -2.42 -26.73 15.67
N MET A 387 -2.43 -25.52 16.23
CA MET A 387 -2.67 -25.29 17.64
C MET A 387 -4.03 -25.79 18.10
N ASN A 388 -5.07 -25.55 17.30
CA ASN A 388 -6.42 -26.01 17.60
C ASN A 388 -6.56 -27.53 17.57
N TYR A 389 -5.84 -28.22 16.69
CA TYR A 389 -5.80 -29.68 16.69
C TYR A 389 -5.14 -30.25 17.95
N PHE A 390 -4.10 -29.61 18.48
CA PHE A 390 -3.56 -29.98 19.80
C PHE A 390 -4.59 -29.84 20.91
N VAL A 391 -5.38 -28.76 20.91
CA VAL A 391 -6.49 -28.57 21.87
C VAL A 391 -7.49 -29.71 21.76
N ALA A 392 -7.93 -30.04 20.54
CA ALA A 392 -8.92 -31.07 20.28
C ALA A 392 -8.45 -32.44 20.80
N ASN A 393 -7.19 -32.77 20.55
CA ASN A 393 -6.60 -34.02 21.01
C ASN A 393 -6.42 -34.04 22.55
N LEU A 394 -5.91 -32.96 23.14
CA LEU A 394 -5.67 -32.88 24.58
C LEU A 394 -6.96 -32.97 25.40
N LYS A 395 -8.02 -32.28 24.97
CA LYS A 395 -9.28 -32.17 25.73
C LYS A 395 -10.26 -33.30 25.42
N PHE A 396 -10.34 -33.74 24.17
CA PHE A 396 -11.38 -34.67 23.71
C PHE A 396 -10.81 -36.01 23.24
N LYS A 397 -9.49 -36.17 23.14
CA LYS A 397 -8.81 -37.36 22.57
C LYS A 397 -9.34 -37.71 21.17
N LYS A 398 -9.65 -36.68 20.39
CA LYS A 398 -10.13 -36.76 19.00
C LYS A 398 -9.08 -36.14 18.07
N CYS A 399 -9.17 -36.47 16.78
CA CYS A 399 -8.41 -35.85 15.69
C CYS A 399 -6.92 -36.22 15.55
N LEU A 400 -6.46 -37.29 16.19
CA LEU A 400 -5.08 -37.77 16.08
C LEU A 400 -4.68 -38.08 14.61
N ASN A 401 -5.56 -38.77 13.89
CA ASN A 401 -5.34 -39.14 12.50
C ASN A 401 -5.21 -37.91 11.58
N GLU A 402 -6.05 -36.89 11.82
CA GLU A 402 -5.98 -35.63 11.10
C GLU A 402 -4.63 -34.92 11.34
N MET A 403 -4.16 -34.86 12.59
CA MET A 403 -2.85 -34.29 12.95
C MET A 403 -1.69 -35.00 12.24
N GLU A 404 -1.68 -36.34 12.26
CA GLU A 404 -0.65 -37.15 11.59
C GLU A 404 -0.61 -36.92 10.07
N SER A 405 -1.75 -36.58 9.46
CA SER A 405 -1.84 -36.29 8.03
C SER A 405 -1.37 -34.87 7.65
N MET A 406 -1.13 -33.99 8.61
CA MET A 406 -0.75 -32.60 8.35
C MET A 406 0.69 -32.47 7.89
N LYS A 407 0.85 -31.98 6.66
CA LYS A 407 2.18 -31.75 6.09
C LYS A 407 2.71 -30.35 6.34
N TYR A 408 1.86 -29.36 6.59
CA TYR A 408 2.28 -27.98 6.74
C TYR A 408 1.63 -27.40 8.00
N THR A 409 2.47 -27.08 8.98
CA THR A 409 2.05 -26.67 10.33
C THR A 409 2.38 -25.21 10.63
N GLY A 410 3.02 -24.51 9.67
CA GLY A 410 3.43 -23.12 9.80
C GLY A 410 4.59 -22.87 10.78
N PHE A 411 4.91 -23.82 11.67
CA PHE A 411 6.07 -23.74 12.57
C PHE A 411 7.36 -24.31 11.96
N ASN A 412 7.25 -25.11 10.89
CA ASN A 412 8.38 -25.79 10.25
C ASN A 412 8.97 -25.01 9.07
N THR A 413 8.79 -23.69 9.02
CA THR A 413 9.23 -22.84 7.91
C THR A 413 10.55 -22.16 8.24
N LYS A 414 11.49 -22.20 7.29
CA LYS A 414 12.73 -21.42 7.33
C LYS A 414 12.88 -20.65 6.03
N VAL A 415 12.94 -19.33 6.13
CA VAL A 415 13.20 -18.46 4.99
C VAL A 415 14.67 -18.61 4.60
N ILE A 416 14.94 -18.82 3.31
CA ILE A 416 16.31 -18.88 2.76
C ILE A 416 16.43 -17.78 1.72
N SER A 417 17.43 -16.91 1.87
CA SER A 417 17.88 -16.05 0.77
C SER A 417 18.90 -16.83 -0.05
N GLU A 418 18.59 -17.09 -1.32
CA GLU A 418 19.56 -17.53 -2.31
C GLU A 418 20.27 -16.31 -2.90
N LEU A 419 20.96 -15.52 -2.08
CA LEU A 419 22.03 -14.69 -2.60
C LEU A 419 23.14 -15.63 -3.04
N GLY A 420 23.52 -15.57 -4.31
CA GLY A 420 24.50 -16.45 -4.93
C GLY A 420 25.73 -16.60 -4.04
N SER A 421 26.25 -17.82 -3.95
CA SER A 421 27.28 -18.31 -3.03
C SER A 421 28.65 -17.59 -3.06
N GLU A 422 28.76 -16.45 -3.74
CA GLU A 422 29.97 -15.60 -3.78
C GLU A 422 29.89 -14.39 -2.84
N ALA A 423 28.70 -14.02 -2.33
CA ALA A 423 28.57 -13.04 -1.25
C ALA A 423 28.48 -13.76 0.10
N LYS A 424 29.63 -14.11 0.70
CA LYS A 424 29.67 -14.54 2.10
C LYS A 424 29.21 -13.39 2.99
N CYS A 425 27.94 -13.43 3.41
CA CYS A 425 27.43 -12.59 4.48
C CYS A 425 28.17 -12.93 5.79
N LEU A 426 29.05 -12.02 6.23
CA LEU A 426 29.91 -12.16 7.40
C LEU A 426 29.26 -11.59 8.68
N CYS A 427 27.94 -11.42 8.69
CA CYS A 427 27.25 -10.55 9.65
C CYS A 427 26.29 -11.27 10.61
N CYS A 428 26.58 -12.50 11.05
CA CYS A 428 25.69 -13.23 11.96
C CYS A 428 26.35 -13.69 13.27
N ASP A 429 27.36 -12.97 13.78
CA ASP A 429 27.85 -13.12 15.15
C ASP A 429 27.91 -11.74 15.83
N VAL A 430 26.75 -11.16 16.13
CA VAL A 430 26.65 -10.00 17.02
C VAL A 430 25.87 -10.39 18.27
N ASN A 431 26.52 -10.15 19.40
CA ASN A 431 26.09 -10.45 20.76
C ASN A 431 24.63 -10.04 21.03
N LYS A 432 23.81 -11.03 21.43
CA LYS A 432 22.46 -10.82 21.96
C LYS A 432 22.52 -10.17 23.34
N GLY A 433 22.32 -8.87 23.39
CA GLY A 433 22.01 -8.10 24.59
C GLY A 433 20.77 -7.23 24.34
N GLU A 434 19.65 -7.63 24.95
CA GLU A 434 18.50 -6.81 25.32
C GLU A 434 18.01 -5.75 24.32
N ASN A 435 17.24 -6.18 23.30
CA ASN A 435 16.12 -5.39 22.76
C ASN A 435 15.18 -6.28 21.91
N GLU A 436 14.38 -7.12 22.59
CA GLU A 436 13.49 -8.11 21.96
C GLU A 436 12.27 -7.51 21.21
N ASN A 437 12.14 -6.17 21.15
CA ASN A 437 11.04 -5.48 20.47
C ASN A 437 11.31 -5.04 19.02
N LYS A 438 12.49 -5.31 18.44
CA LYS A 438 12.80 -4.97 17.03
C LYS A 438 12.79 -6.16 16.05
N LEU A 439 12.93 -7.39 16.55
CA LEU A 439 13.24 -8.55 15.71
C LEU A 439 12.14 -9.01 14.71
N TYR A 440 10.91 -8.52 14.83
CA TYR A 440 9.81 -8.89 13.92
C TYR A 440 9.49 -7.84 12.85
N ALA A 441 9.92 -6.58 13.03
CA ALA A 441 9.96 -5.63 11.92
C ALA A 441 11.07 -6.02 10.92
N GLU A 442 12.13 -6.66 11.43
CA GLU A 442 13.32 -7.11 10.69
C GLU A 442 13.13 -8.44 9.90
N ARG A 443 11.96 -9.07 9.93
CA ARG A 443 11.61 -10.10 8.92
C ARG A 443 10.99 -9.50 7.64
N GLY A 444 10.62 -8.21 7.68
CA GLY A 444 10.10 -7.43 6.56
C GLY A 444 11.13 -6.48 5.95
N SER A 445 12.08 -6.00 6.75
CA SER A 445 13.32 -5.39 6.27
C SER A 445 14.41 -6.44 6.33
N ALA A 446 14.91 -6.91 5.17
CA ALA A 446 16.33 -7.23 5.16
C ALA A 446 17.01 -5.95 5.68
N GLU A 447 17.68 -6.04 6.83
CA GLU A 447 18.61 -4.99 7.25
C GLU A 447 19.45 -4.61 6.03
N ASP A 448 19.82 -3.33 5.93
CA ASP A 448 20.78 -2.83 4.96
C ASP A 448 22.01 -3.75 4.98
N VAL A 449 21.98 -4.79 4.15
CA VAL A 449 23.18 -5.47 3.71
C VAL A 449 23.84 -4.39 2.91
N VAL A 450 24.74 -3.68 3.56
CA VAL A 450 25.73 -2.83 2.91
C VAL A 450 26.51 -3.79 2.03
N VAL A 451 26.00 -3.99 0.81
CA VAL A 451 26.74 -4.60 -0.27
C VAL A 451 27.88 -3.62 -0.47
N GLU A 452 29.07 -3.99 0.00
CA GLU A 452 30.30 -3.29 -0.32
C GLU A 452 30.31 -3.01 -1.82
N ASP A 453 30.65 -1.77 -2.18
CA ASP A 453 30.52 -1.18 -3.51
C ASP A 453 30.59 -2.21 -4.65
N PRO A 454 29.55 -2.34 -5.50
CA PRO A 454 29.50 -3.31 -6.60
C PRO A 454 30.39 -2.90 -7.80
N GLU A 455 31.50 -2.19 -7.54
CA GLU A 455 32.38 -1.61 -8.58
C GLU A 455 33.07 -2.63 -9.49
N GLU A 456 32.97 -3.94 -9.21
CA GLU A 456 33.57 -4.98 -10.07
C GLU A 456 32.58 -5.96 -10.74
N CYS A 457 31.26 -5.80 -10.57
CA CYS A 457 30.31 -6.65 -11.29
C CYS A 457 30.15 -6.18 -12.74
N SER A 458 30.83 -6.88 -13.65
CA SER A 458 30.90 -6.72 -15.12
C SER A 458 29.82 -5.81 -15.73
N ALA A 459 30.27 -4.77 -16.43
CA ALA A 459 29.44 -3.82 -17.15
C ALA A 459 28.50 -4.41 -18.22
N ASN A 460 28.50 -5.74 -18.44
CA ASN A 460 27.68 -6.45 -19.43
C ASN A 460 26.72 -7.51 -18.84
N GLY A 461 26.65 -7.65 -17.52
CA GLY A 461 25.80 -8.66 -16.87
C GLY A 461 24.39 -8.13 -16.63
N ASN A 462 23.38 -8.71 -17.27
CA ASN A 462 21.98 -8.53 -16.85
C ASN A 462 21.84 -8.94 -15.38
N MET A 463 21.77 -7.97 -14.47
CA MET A 463 21.55 -8.22 -13.04
C MET A 463 20.18 -8.89 -12.88
N ARG A 464 20.13 -9.99 -12.12
CA ARG A 464 18.90 -10.73 -11.85
C ARG A 464 18.44 -10.52 -10.41
N ALA A 465 17.15 -10.31 -10.21
CA ALA A 465 16.58 -10.29 -8.87
C ALA A 465 16.63 -11.70 -8.26
N GLY A 466 16.91 -11.78 -6.95
CA GLY A 466 16.85 -13.06 -6.22
C GLY A 466 15.40 -13.46 -5.97
N VAL A 467 15.07 -14.75 -6.07
CA VAL A 467 13.75 -15.26 -5.68
C VAL A 467 13.80 -15.60 -4.19
N ARG A 468 12.89 -15.05 -3.39
CA ARG A 468 12.78 -15.43 -1.97
C ARG A 468 12.11 -16.79 -1.87
N LYS A 469 12.88 -17.80 -1.46
CA LYS A 469 12.40 -19.17 -1.31
C LYS A 469 12.22 -19.52 0.16
N VAL A 470 11.30 -20.44 0.41
CA VAL A 470 11.07 -21.02 1.72
C VAL A 470 11.41 -22.49 1.69
N ARG A 471 12.17 -22.91 2.69
CA ARG A 471 12.42 -24.32 2.97
C ARG A 471 11.52 -24.76 4.11
N TYR A 472 10.86 -25.89 3.90
CA TYR A 472 10.15 -26.59 4.96
C TYR A 472 11.10 -27.55 5.63
N GLU A 473 11.15 -27.51 6.95
CA GLU A 473 11.78 -28.52 7.78
C GLU A 473 10.85 -29.74 7.85
N GLU A 474 11.42 -30.93 8.01
CA GLU A 474 10.68 -32.20 8.00
C GLU A 474 9.95 -32.48 9.31
N TYR A 475 9.74 -31.47 10.14
CA TYR A 475 9.00 -31.61 11.38
C TYR A 475 7.54 -31.97 11.10
N ASP A 476 7.10 -33.06 11.71
CA ASP A 476 5.68 -33.33 11.87
C ASP A 476 5.09 -32.49 13.02
N VAL A 477 3.81 -32.66 13.29
CA VAL A 477 3.13 -31.92 14.36
C VAL A 477 3.71 -32.30 15.74
N TYR A 478 4.09 -33.56 15.99
CA TYR A 478 4.63 -34.00 17.28
C TYR A 478 6.06 -33.53 17.53
N ASP A 479 6.85 -33.38 16.48
CA ASP A 479 8.19 -32.81 16.55
C ASP A 479 8.18 -31.39 17.13
N ILE A 480 7.09 -30.63 16.93
CA ILE A 480 6.91 -29.31 17.56
C ILE A 480 6.86 -29.46 19.08
N VAL A 481 6.08 -30.43 19.60
CA VAL A 481 5.98 -30.69 21.04
C VAL A 481 7.32 -31.18 21.60
N ALA A 482 7.98 -32.11 20.89
CA ALA A 482 9.29 -32.61 21.27
C ALA A 482 10.35 -31.49 21.32
N THR A 483 10.33 -30.58 20.35
CA THR A 483 11.21 -29.40 20.32
C THR A 483 10.99 -28.49 21.54
N CYS A 484 9.72 -28.29 21.93
CA CYS A 484 9.36 -27.50 23.11
C CYS A 484 9.79 -28.11 24.46
N LEU A 485 10.22 -29.39 24.51
CA LEU A 485 10.76 -29.99 25.75
C LEU A 485 12.08 -29.36 26.21
N THR A 486 12.75 -28.62 25.33
CA THR A 486 13.96 -27.85 25.66
C THR A 486 13.64 -26.37 25.74
N LYS A 487 14.32 -25.65 26.64
CA LYS A 487 14.16 -24.19 26.80
C LYS A 487 14.46 -23.44 25.50
N ASP A 488 15.48 -23.87 24.76
CA ASP A 488 15.89 -23.23 23.50
C ASP A 488 14.93 -23.57 22.36
N GLY A 489 14.47 -24.82 22.26
CA GLY A 489 13.48 -25.22 21.27
C GLY A 489 12.14 -24.52 21.47
N TYR A 490 11.68 -24.37 22.71
CA TYR A 490 10.48 -23.58 23.00
C TYR A 490 10.63 -22.11 22.56
N LYS A 491 11.77 -21.48 22.89
CA LYS A 491 12.07 -20.12 22.44
C LYS A 491 12.12 -20.02 20.91
N ASP A 492 12.62 -21.05 20.23
CA ASP A 492 12.62 -21.10 18.76
C ASP A 492 11.21 -21.16 18.20
N ILE A 493 10.35 -22.02 18.74
CA ILE A 493 8.93 -22.12 18.32
C ILE A 493 8.19 -20.79 18.56
N LEU A 494 8.36 -20.15 19.72
CA LEU A 494 7.75 -18.83 19.98
C LEU A 494 8.26 -17.77 19.00
N ARG A 495 9.55 -17.80 18.62
CA ARG A 495 10.11 -16.90 17.60
C ARG A 495 9.52 -17.12 16.20
N ARG A 496 8.95 -18.31 15.96
CA ARG A 496 8.27 -18.65 14.70
C ARG A 496 6.77 -18.34 14.75
N SER A 497 6.19 -18.10 15.93
CA SER A 497 4.80 -17.66 16.05
C SER A 497 4.58 -16.35 15.30
N CYS A 498 3.55 -16.34 14.46
CA CYS A 498 3.25 -15.21 13.58
C CYS A 498 2.43 -14.08 14.23
N CYS A 499 1.69 -14.35 15.31
CA CYS A 499 0.90 -13.36 16.05
C CYS A 499 0.80 -13.67 17.55
N GLY A 500 0.29 -12.70 18.32
CA GLY A 500 0.05 -12.84 19.76
C GLY A 500 -0.79 -14.06 20.13
N LEU A 501 -1.98 -14.23 19.54
CA LEU A 501 -2.87 -15.37 19.85
C LEU A 501 -2.18 -16.72 19.72
N VAL A 502 -1.46 -16.95 18.61
CA VAL A 502 -0.80 -18.24 18.37
C VAL A 502 0.28 -18.50 19.42
N ARG A 503 1.00 -17.45 19.84
CA ARG A 503 2.01 -17.55 20.89
C ARG A 503 1.38 -17.93 22.23
N ASP A 504 0.29 -17.26 22.59
CA ASP A 504 -0.41 -17.48 23.87
C ASP A 504 -1.07 -18.86 23.89
N MET A 505 -1.66 -19.29 22.77
CA MET A 505 -2.15 -20.66 22.56
C MET A 505 -1.03 -21.69 22.66
N CYS A 506 0.14 -21.42 22.08
CA CYS A 506 1.31 -22.30 22.20
C CYS A 506 1.72 -22.49 23.67
N GLU A 507 1.76 -21.42 24.45
CA GLU A 507 2.06 -21.48 25.88
C GLU A 507 1.00 -22.27 26.66
N LYS A 508 -0.28 -21.94 26.49
CA LYS A 508 -1.38 -22.60 27.20
C LYS A 508 -1.54 -24.07 26.85
N VAL A 509 -1.45 -24.41 25.56
CA VAL A 509 -1.78 -25.76 25.07
C VAL A 509 -0.58 -26.69 25.18
N ILE A 510 0.59 -26.27 24.71
CA ILE A 510 1.77 -27.14 24.67
C ILE A 510 2.50 -27.12 26.02
N ILE A 511 2.83 -25.94 26.56
CA ILE A 511 3.63 -25.86 27.79
C ILE A 511 2.82 -26.25 29.02
N GLU A 512 1.79 -25.47 29.34
CA GLU A 512 0.96 -25.73 30.53
C GLU A 512 0.11 -27.00 30.37
N GLY A 513 -0.42 -27.21 29.16
CA GLY A 513 -1.38 -28.26 28.86
C GLY A 513 -0.77 -29.65 28.74
N MET A 514 0.45 -29.77 28.19
CA MET A 514 1.10 -31.05 27.88
C MET A 514 2.41 -31.24 28.65
N ILE A 515 3.38 -30.32 28.52
CA ILE A 515 4.74 -30.52 29.04
C ILE A 515 4.80 -30.49 30.56
N MET A 516 4.19 -29.50 31.22
CA MET A 516 4.23 -29.39 32.70
C MET A 516 3.50 -30.53 33.44
N LYS A 517 2.78 -31.40 32.71
CA LYS A 517 2.05 -32.55 33.28
C LYS A 517 2.79 -33.88 33.11
N LEU A 518 3.90 -33.89 32.38
CA LEU A 518 4.84 -35.01 32.28
C LEU A 518 5.81 -34.94 33.46
#